data_AF-Q61157-F1
#
_entry.id   AF-Q61157-F1
#
_cell.length_a   1.000
_cell.length_b   1.000
_cell.length_c   1.000
_cell.angle_alpha   90.00
_cell.angle_beta   90.00
_cell.angle_gamma   90.00
#
_symmetry.space_group_name_H-M   'P 1'
#
loop_
_entity.id
_entity.type
_entity.pdbx_description
1 polymer ?
#
loop_
_entity_poly.entity_id
_entity_poly.type
_entity_poly.pdbx_seq_one_letter_code
_entity_poly.pdbx_strand_id
1 'polypeptide(L)' 'GELMAVKQVALDTSDKLATEKEYRKLQEEVDLLKALKHVNIVAYLGTCLEENTLSIFLEYVAGGS' A
#
# COMPACT_ATOMS: atom_id res chain seq x y z
N GLY A 1 -4.66 19.97 -9.48
CA GLY A 1 -4.12 18.74 -8.85
C GLY A 1 -5.19 17.69 -8.92
N GLU A 2 -4.81 16.42 -9.06
CA GLU A 2 -5.71 15.28 -9.04
C GLU A 2 -5.72 14.67 -7.62
N LEU A 3 -6.84 14.06 -7.22
CA LEU A 3 -6.97 13.42 -5.91
C LEU A 3 -6.41 11.99 -5.96
N MET A 4 -5.86 11.52 -4.83
CA MET A 4 -5.40 10.13 -4.67
C MET A 4 -5.81 9.60 -3.29
N ALA A 5 -5.92 8.29 -3.17
CA ALA A 5 -6.05 7.61 -1.90
C ALA A 5 -4.68 7.08 -1.45
N VAL A 6 -4.39 7.18 -0.16
CA VAL A 6 -3.14 6.67 0.42
C VAL A 6 -3.46 5.74 1.58
N LYS A 7 -2.99 4.49 1.50
CA LYS A 7 -3.01 3.55 2.63
C LYS A 7 -1.65 3.60 3.32
N GLN A 8 -1.64 4.02 4.58
CA GLN A 8 -0.43 4.08 5.40
C GLN A 8 -0.42 2.95 6.43
N VAL A 9 0.72 2.27 6.54
CA VAL A 9 0.94 1.21 7.52
C VAL A 9 2.23 1.50 8.26
N ALA A 10 2.14 1.72 9.56
CA ALA A 10 3.29 1.84 10.43
C ALA A 10 3.82 0.44 10.75
N LEU A 11 5.09 0.21 10.46
CA LEU A 11 5.79 -1.01 10.86
C LEU A 11 6.23 -0.85 12.32
N ASP A 12 6.13 -1.92 13.10
CA ASP A 12 6.71 -1.96 14.45
C ASP A 12 8.17 -2.42 14.36
N THR A 13 9.13 -1.60 14.81
CA THR A 13 10.57 -1.93 14.82
C THR A 13 11.06 -2.54 16.14
N SER A 14 10.18 -2.75 17.12
CA SER A 14 10.57 -3.31 18.42
C SER A 14 11.08 -4.76 18.33
N ASP A 15 10.50 -5.57 17.43
CA ASP A 15 10.93 -6.94 17.12
C ASP A 15 11.22 -7.08 15.62
N LYS A 16 12.51 -7.17 15.28
CA LYS A 16 12.99 -7.30 13.89
C LYS A 16 12.36 -8.46 13.14
N LEU A 17 12.14 -9.62 13.78
CA LEU A 17 11.59 -10.78 13.10
C LEU A 17 10.10 -10.57 12.77
N ALA A 18 9.37 -9.93 13.69
CA ALA A 18 7.99 -9.54 13.46
C ALA A 18 7.91 -8.48 12.35
N THR A 19 8.79 -7.47 12.37
CA THR A 19 8.87 -6.42 11.34
C THR A 19 9.11 -7.01 9.95
N GLU A 20 10.09 -7.91 9.80
CA GLU A 20 10.41 -8.52 8.51
C GLU A 20 9.24 -9.36 7.98
N LYS A 21 8.55 -10.09 8.86
CA LYS A 21 7.37 -10.88 8.49
C LYS A 21 6.21 -9.99 8.06
N GLU A 22 5.98 -8.88 8.74
CA GLU A 22 4.96 -7.91 8.37
C GLU A 22 5.30 -7.24 7.04
N TYR A 23 6.54 -6.77 6.89
CA TYR A 23 7.05 -6.19 5.64
C TYR A 23 6.86 -7.13 4.45
N ARG A 24 7.17 -8.42 4.60
CA ARG A 24 6.96 -9.42 3.54
C ARG A 24 5.49 -9.54 3.13
N LYS A 25 4.56 -9.53 4.09
CA LYS A 25 3.12 -9.56 3.78
C LYS A 25 2.67 -8.32 3.02
N LEU A 26 3.17 -7.14 3.42
CA LEU A 26 2.86 -5.92 2.69
C LEU A 26 3.44 -5.94 1.28
N GLN A 27 4.63 -6.51 1.09
CA GLN A 27 5.22 -6.67 -0.24
C GLN A 27 4.34 -7.56 -1.12
N GLU A 28 3.83 -8.68 -0.60
CA GLU A 28 2.87 -9.55 -1.30
C GLU A 28 1.58 -8.81 -1.68
N GLU A 29 1.03 -7.98 -0.77
CA GLU A 29 -0.15 -7.15 -1.05
C GLU A 29 0.13 -6.14 -2.17
N VAL A 30 1.27 -5.46 -2.11
CA VAL A 30 1.70 -4.50 -3.13
C VAL A 30 1.87 -5.17 -4.48
N ASP A 31 2.48 -6.36 -4.53
CA ASP A 31 2.69 -7.07 -5.80
C ASP A 31 1.38 -7.58 -6.40
N LEU A 32 0.43 -7.99 -5.55
CA LEU A 32 -0.93 -8.28 -5.99
C LEU A 32 -1.59 -7.03 -6.59
N LEU A 33 -1.58 -5.90 -5.89
CA LEU A 33 -2.18 -4.65 -6.36
C LEU A 33 -1.56 -4.17 -7.69
N LYS A 34 -0.24 -4.29 -7.85
CA LYS A 34 0.47 -3.98 -9.11
C LYS A 34 0.03 -4.86 -10.28
N ALA A 35 -0.28 -6.12 -10.02
CA ALA A 35 -0.68 -7.08 -11.04
C ALA A 35 -2.12 -6.88 -11.52
N LEU A 36 -2.98 -6.29 -10.68
CA LEU A 36 -4.38 -6.02 -11.01
C LEU A 36 -4.50 -4.81 -11.94
N LYS A 37 -4.95 -5.04 -13.17
CA LYS A 37 -5.21 -3.99 -14.16
C LYS A 37 -6.56 -4.23 -14.82
N HIS A 38 -7.59 -3.56 -14.31
CA HIS A 38 -8.96 -3.70 -14.80
C HIS A 38 -9.77 -2.44 -14.49
N VAL A 39 -10.73 -2.08 -15.36
CA VAL A 39 -11.54 -0.85 -15.25
C VAL A 39 -12.36 -0.76 -13.95
N ASN A 40 -12.70 -1.90 -13.35
CA ASN A 40 -13.47 -1.98 -12.10
C ASN A 40 -12.61 -2.29 -10.86
N ILE A 41 -11.29 -2.19 -10.98
CA ILE A 41 -10.37 -2.38 -9.85
C ILE A 41 -9.59 -1.09 -9.68
N VAL A 42 -9.51 -0.60 -8.44
CA VAL A 42 -8.76 0.61 -8.11
C VAL A 42 -7.30 0.45 -8.51
N ALA A 43 -6.78 1.38 -9.30
CA ALA A 43 -5.43 1.29 -9.83
C ALA A 43 -4.37 1.59 -8.76
N TYR A 44 -3.33 0.75 -8.73
CA TYR A 44 -2.11 1.01 -8.00
C TYR A 44 -1.29 2.10 -8.70
N LEU A 45 -0.87 3.13 -7.94
CA LEU A 45 -0.06 4.24 -8.45
C LEU A 45 1.40 4.15 -8.00
N GLY A 46 1.66 3.62 -6.81
CA GLY A 46 3.02 3.55 -6.27
C GLY A 46 3.10 3.08 -4.81
N THR A 47 4.33 2.92 -4.33
CA THR A 47 4.64 2.68 -2.91
C THR A 47 5.86 3.46 -2.49
N CYS A 48 5.88 3.94 -1.26
CA CYS A 48 7.04 4.54 -0.62
C CYS A 48 7.21 3.99 0.80
N LEU A 49 8.45 3.83 1.24
CA LEU A 49 8.78 3.51 2.63
C LEU A 49 9.59 4.67 3.21
N GLU A 50 9.05 5.30 4.26
CA GLU A 50 9.70 6.44 4.92
C GLU A 50 9.46 6.34 6.43
N GLU A 51 10.52 6.54 7.24
CA GLU A 51 10.45 6.55 8.71
C GLU A 51 9.62 5.39 9.30
N ASN A 52 9.83 4.17 8.77
CA ASN A 52 9.14 2.96 9.19
C ASN A 52 7.63 2.91 8.86
N THR A 53 7.16 3.79 7.98
CA THR A 53 5.79 3.79 7.47
C THR A 53 5.80 3.45 5.99
N LEU A 54 5.08 2.38 5.61
CA LEU A 54 4.81 2.08 4.22
C LEU A 54 3.57 2.84 3.77
N SER A 55 3.70 3.60 2.70
CA SER A 55 2.60 4.27 2.01
C SER A 55 2.32 3.58 0.68
N ILE A 56 1.07 3.18 0.45
CA ILE A 56 0.58 2.65 -0.83
C ILE A 56 -0.33 3.71 -1.45
N PHE A 57 0.04 4.18 -2.64
CA PHE A 57 -0.67 5.20 -3.40
C PHE A 57 -1.62 4.54 -4.38
N LEU A 58 -2.88 4.94 -4.36
CA LEU A 58 -3.97 4.38 -5.13
C LEU A 58 -4.75 5.50 -5.83
N GLU A 59 -5.36 5.18 -6.97
CA GLU A 59 -6.35 6.05 -7.60
C GLU A 59 -7.49 6.35 -6.62
N TYR A 60 -7.91 7.62 -6.57
CA TYR A 60 -9.08 7.99 -5.77
C TYR A 60 -10.36 7.70 -6.53
N VAL A 61 -11.23 6.87 -5.95
CA VAL A 61 -12.58 6.61 -6.46
C VAL A 61 -13.60 7.22 -5.52
N ALA A 62 -14.44 8.13 -6.04
CA ALA A 62 -15.53 8.74 -5.29
C ALA A 62 -16.71 7.76 -5.13
N GLY A 63 -17.42 7.83 -4.00
CA GLY A 63 -18.59 6.97 -3.74
C GLY A 63 -18.24 5.72 -2.93
N GLY A 64 -17.62 5.92 -1.76
CA GLY A 64 -17.33 4.85 -0.80
C GLY A 64 -18.56 4.04 -0.40
N SER A 65 -18.32 2.90 0.26
CA SER A 65 -19.34 1.95 0.72
C SER A 65 -20.22 2.48 1.84
#